data_AF-A0A2E0SGI8-F1
#
_entry.id   AF-A0A2E0SGI8-F1
#
_cell.length_a   1.000
_cell.length_b   1.000
_cell.length_c   1.000
_cell.angle_alpha   90.00
_cell.angle_beta   90.00
_cell.angle_gamma   90.00
#
_symmetry.space_group_name_H-M   'P 1'
#
loop_
_entity.id
_entity.type
_entity.pdbx_description
1 polymer ?
#
loop_
_entity_poly.entity_id
_entity_poly.type
_entity_poly.pdbx_seq_one_letter_code
_entity_poly.pdbx_strand_id
1 'polypeptide(L)' 'TFSEAPFRPDPSIHFRHQGVAMIGWADGSVMPARMSGSGPSYYGTEPIEFNIGWFGPMEHNRLFDVRKKTFEEMGDLQR' A
#
# COMPACT_ATOMS: atom_id res chain seq x y z
N THR A 1 12.21 -17.64 -8.37
CA THR A 1 10.88 -17.55 -7.74
C THR A 1 11.00 -16.56 -6.60
N PHE A 2 10.15 -15.53 -6.56
CA PHE A 2 10.09 -14.61 -5.42
C PHE A 2 9.35 -15.33 -4.28
N SER A 3 9.95 -15.32 -3.09
CA SER A 3 9.30 -15.74 -1.85
C SER A 3 9.09 -14.49 -1.04
N GLU A 4 7.86 -14.23 -0.59
CA GLU A 4 7.63 -13.15 0.36
C GLU A 4 8.39 -13.42 1.65
N ALA A 5 8.86 -12.34 2.29
CA ALA A 5 9.46 -12.44 3.60
C ALA A 5 8.38 -12.93 4.60
N PRO A 6 8.72 -13.82 5.55
CA PRO A 6 7.77 -14.28 6.57
C PRO A 6 7.37 -13.16 7.55
N PHE A 7 8.02 -11.99 7.45
CA PHE A 7 7.82 -10.84 8.30
C PHE A 7 7.22 -9.68 7.50
N ARG A 8 6.15 -9.10 8.03
CA ARG A 8 5.51 -7.90 7.50
C ARG A 8 6.12 -6.66 8.16
N PRO A 9 6.54 -5.64 7.40
CA PRO A 9 7.02 -4.39 7.98
C PRO A 9 5.96 -3.68 8.84
N ASP A 10 6.41 -3.04 9.92
CA ASP A 10 5.61 -2.17 10.78
C ASP A 10 4.93 -1.07 9.95
N PRO A 11 3.61 -0.84 10.12
CA PRO A 11 2.88 0.26 9.48
C PRO A 11 3.52 1.63 9.71
N SER A 12 3.56 2.47 8.68
CA SER A 12 4.23 3.77 8.78
C SER A 12 3.51 4.97 8.14
N ILE A 13 2.36 4.79 7.50
CA ILE A 13 1.64 5.90 6.82
C ILE A 13 0.52 6.43 7.72
N HIS A 14 0.51 7.73 7.97
CA HIS A 14 -0.54 8.43 8.72
C HIS A 14 -1.73 8.81 7.83
N PHE A 15 -2.94 8.41 8.23
CA PHE A 15 -4.22 8.73 7.55
C PHE A 15 -5.03 9.73 8.40
N ARG A 16 -4.54 10.98 8.52
CA ARG A 16 -5.08 11.97 9.48
C ARG A 16 -6.17 12.87 8.90
N HIS A 17 -5.97 13.40 7.70
CA HIS A 17 -6.88 14.38 7.12
C HIS A 17 -8.08 13.66 6.52
N GLN A 18 -9.23 13.69 7.22
CA GLN A 18 -10.45 12.99 6.81
C GLN A 18 -10.27 11.47 6.56
N GLY A 19 -9.31 10.85 7.26
CA GLY A 19 -9.00 9.43 7.10
C GLY A 19 -8.28 9.08 5.78
N VAL A 20 -7.64 10.05 5.13
CA VAL A 20 -6.81 9.83 3.95
C VAL A 20 -5.35 10.26 4.15
N ALA A 21 -4.47 9.72 3.32
CA ALA A 21 -3.10 10.17 3.10
C ALA A 21 -2.93 10.61 1.63
N MET A 22 -2.13 11.64 1.37
CA MET A 22 -1.78 12.03 0.00
C MET A 22 -0.58 11.21 -0.47
N ILE A 23 -0.76 10.47 -1.57
CA ILE A 23 0.24 9.55 -2.10
C ILE A 23 0.83 10.14 -3.37
N GLY A 24 2.15 10.31 -3.39
CA GLY A 24 2.91 10.62 -4.59
C GLY A 24 3.29 9.34 -5.31
N TRP A 25 2.93 9.25 -6.59
CA TRP A 25 3.26 8.12 -7.44
C TRP A 25 4.49 8.41 -8.30
N ALA A 26 5.14 7.34 -8.78
CA ALA A 26 6.33 7.44 -9.62
C ALA A 26 6.07 8.12 -10.99
N ASP A 27 4.81 8.21 -11.41
CA ASP A 27 4.39 8.95 -12.61
C ASP A 27 4.23 10.47 -12.39
N GLY A 28 4.51 10.95 -11.16
CA GLY A 28 4.41 12.35 -10.78
C GLY A 28 3.00 12.79 -10.34
N SER A 29 2.00 11.91 -10.40
CA SER A 29 0.67 12.21 -9.89
C SER A 29 0.63 12.17 -8.36
N VAL A 30 -0.28 12.95 -7.78
CA VAL A 30 -0.55 12.96 -6.35
C VAL A 30 -2.05 12.79 -6.14
N MET A 31 -2.45 11.76 -5.41
CA MET A 31 -3.88 11.45 -5.19
C MET A 31 -4.14 11.00 -3.75
N PRO A 32 -5.35 11.24 -3.21
CA PRO A 32 -5.72 10.77 -1.88
C PRO A 32 -5.93 9.25 -1.87
N ALA A 33 -5.43 8.58 -0.83
CA ALA A 33 -5.68 7.17 -0.57
C ALA A 33 -6.27 6.96 0.82
N ARG A 34 -7.24 6.05 0.92
CA ARG A 34 -7.75 5.54 2.20
C ARG A 34 -6.87 4.40 2.70
N MET A 35 -6.83 4.22 4.02
CA MET A 35 -6.17 3.08 4.63
C MET A 35 -6.88 1.79 4.19
N SER A 36 -6.11 0.80 3.75
CA SER A 36 -6.61 -0.54 3.43
C SER A 36 -6.48 -1.47 4.63
N GLY A 37 -5.52 -1.22 5.50
CA GLY A 37 -5.45 -1.81 6.83
C GLY A 37 -4.18 -1.42 7.56
N SER A 38 -3.98 -2.03 8.72
CA SER A 38 -2.82 -1.85 9.58
C SER A 38 -2.21 -3.22 9.92
N GLY A 39 -1.35 -3.26 10.92
CA GLY A 39 -0.72 -4.47 11.45
C GLY A 39 -0.09 -4.18 12.80
N PRO A 40 0.34 -5.22 13.54
CA PRO A 40 1.01 -5.03 14.82
C PRO A 40 2.31 -4.24 14.60
N SER A 41 2.73 -3.49 15.63
CA SER A 41 4.07 -2.93 15.67
C SER A 41 5.00 -3.82 16.47
N TYR A 42 6.23 -3.97 15.99
CA TYR A 42 7.34 -4.52 16.76
C TYR A 42 7.57 -3.80 18.09
N TYR A 43 7.16 -2.54 18.21
CA TYR A 43 7.38 -1.69 19.39
C TYR A 43 6.27 -1.77 20.45
N GLY A 44 5.32 -2.70 20.30
CA GLY A 44 4.32 -3.01 21.33
C GLY A 44 3.12 -2.06 21.41
N THR A 45 2.95 -1.18 20.41
CA THR A 45 1.74 -0.37 20.22
C THR A 45 0.90 -0.92 19.07
N GLU A 46 -0.39 -0.55 19.05
CA GLU A 46 -1.30 -0.87 17.95
C GLU A 46 -1.41 0.34 16.99
N PRO A 47 -0.73 0.33 15.82
CA PRO A 47 -0.67 1.49 14.93
C PRO A 47 -2.04 1.99 14.45
N ILE A 48 -3.05 1.10 14.42
CA ILE A 48 -4.42 1.44 14.06
C ILE A 48 -5.02 2.51 14.98
N GLU A 49 -4.66 2.53 16.27
CA GLU A 49 -5.14 3.53 17.24
C GLU A 49 -4.67 4.95 16.89
N PHE A 50 -3.59 5.06 16.13
CA PHE A 50 -2.98 6.32 15.71
C PHE A 50 -3.30 6.66 14.24
N ASN A 51 -4.20 5.93 13.61
CA ASN A 51 -4.48 6.00 12.17
C ASN A 51 -3.21 5.77 11.32
N ILE A 52 -2.35 4.82 11.73
CA ILE A 52 -1.16 4.41 11.00
C ILE A 52 -1.41 3.06 10.33
N GLY A 53 -1.10 2.97 9.04
CA GLY A 53 -1.45 1.81 8.23
C GLY A 53 -0.74 1.76 6.89
N TRP A 54 -1.32 0.99 5.99
CA TRP A 54 -0.96 0.84 4.59
C TRP A 54 -2.15 1.10 3.68
N PHE A 55 -1.88 1.44 2.41
CA PHE A 55 -2.86 1.46 1.34
C PHE A 55 -2.51 0.39 0.30
N GLY A 56 -3.52 -0.12 -0.41
CA GLY A 56 -3.35 -1.16 -1.41
C GLY A 56 -3.58 -2.58 -0.86
N PRO A 57 -3.27 -3.63 -1.64
CA PRO A 57 -3.54 -4.99 -1.23
C PRO A 57 -2.75 -5.39 0.02
N MET A 58 -3.46 -5.92 1.03
CA MET A 58 -2.86 -6.23 2.33
C MET A 58 -2.11 -7.56 2.37
N GLU A 59 -2.39 -8.46 1.44
CA GLU A 59 -1.92 -9.86 1.46
C GLU A 59 -0.77 -10.14 0.49
N HIS A 60 -0.45 -9.20 -0.41
CA HIS A 60 0.56 -9.44 -1.44
C HIS A 60 1.11 -8.14 -2.03
N ASN A 61 2.37 -8.13 -2.44
CA ASN A 61 2.99 -6.96 -3.08
C ASN A 61 2.89 -6.93 -4.62
N ARG A 62 1.88 -7.59 -5.21
CA ARG A 62 1.74 -7.81 -6.68
C ARG A 62 1.76 -6.54 -7.54
N LEU A 63 1.50 -5.37 -6.95
CA LEU A 63 1.59 -4.09 -7.69
C LEU A 63 3.03 -3.77 -8.12
N PHE A 64 4.02 -4.30 -7.40
CA PHE A 64 5.45 -4.13 -7.67
C PHE A 64 6.08 -5.35 -8.37
N ASP A 65 5.29 -6.35 -8.75
CA ASP A 65 5.77 -7.43 -9.60
C ASP A 65 6.08 -6.87 -11.01
N VAL A 66 7.36 -6.69 -11.31
CA VAL A 66 7.86 -6.20 -12.61
C VAL A 66 7.88 -7.31 -13.68
N ARG A 67 7.24 -8.45 -13.44
CA ARG A 67 7.09 -9.49 -14.47
C ARG A 67 6.15 -8.94 -15.52
N LYS A 68 6.70 -8.57 -16.69
CA LYS A 68 6.03 -8.09 -17.91
C LYS A 68 4.51 -8.26 -17.84
N LYS A 69 3.81 -7.25 -17.30
CA LYS A 69 2.36 -7.20 -17.42
C LYS A 69 2.06 -7.06 -18.90
N THR A 70 1.41 -8.06 -19.49
CA THR A 70 0.87 -7.93 -20.84
C THR A 70 -0.23 -6.87 -20.80
N PHE A 71 -0.47 -6.18 -21.92
CA PHE A 71 -1.46 -5.09 -21.99
C PHE A 71 -2.87 -5.52 -21.53
N GLU A 72 -3.19 -6.81 -21.61
CA GLU A 72 -4.44 -7.41 -21.11
C GLU A 72 -4.58 -7.36 -19.59
N GLU A 73 -3.49 -7.51 -18.83
CA GLU A 73 -3.50 -7.47 -17.36
C GLU A 73 -3.56 -6.04 -16.80
N MET A 74 -3.18 -5.06 -17.62
CA MET A 74 -3.25 -3.65 -17.27
C MET A 74 -4.65 -3.05 -17.44
N GLY A 75 -5.59 -3.80 -18.03
CA GLY A 75 -7.01 -3.43 -18.17
C GLY A 75 -7.20 -2.07 -18.82
N ASP A 76 -7.39 -2.03 -20.14
CA ASP A 76 -7.85 -0.88 -20.92
C ASP A 76 -7.59 0.49 -20.28
N LEU A 77 -6.34 0.98 -20.41
CA LEU A 77 -6.09 2.41 -20.41
C LEU A 77 -6.65 2.99 -21.73
N GLN A 78 -7.98 2.96 -21.89
CA GLN A 78 -8.64 3.80 -22.87
C GLN A 78 -8.49 5.25 -22.41
N ARG A 79 -7.75 6.03 -23.19
CA ARG A 79 -7.71 7.49 -23.10
C ARG A 79 -9.04 8.09 -23.54
#